data_AF-A3Y5V1-F1
#
_entry.id   AF-A3Y5V1-F1
#
_cell.length_a   1.000
_cell.length_b   1.000
_cell.length_c   1.000
_cell.angle_alpha   90.00
_cell.angle_beta   90.00
_cell.angle_gamma   90.00
#
_symmetry.space_group_name_H-M   'P 1'
#
loop_
_entity.id
_entity.type
_entity.pdbx_description
1 polymer ?
#
loop_
_entity_poly.entity_id
_entity_poly.type
_entity_poly.pdbx_seq_one_letter_code
_entity_poly.pdbx_strand_id
1 'polypeptide(L)'
;MKKILVFGLMALTSIFTWASDNNSKYQRGDCITPIKASYSWYGKYALVEAYSAIEGFTKAKSYILAFPQNGSNSVIFSKKIENATKKVEIKLCGK
;
A
#
# COMPACT_ATOMS: atom_id res chain seq x y z
N MET A 1 -32.27 23.85 45.51
CA MET A 1 -31.18 24.56 44.82
C MET A 1 -30.18 23.52 44.31
N LYS A 2 -30.08 23.35 42.99
CA LYS A 2 -29.19 22.40 42.30
C LYS A 2 -27.73 22.77 42.57
N LYS A 3 -26.94 21.86 43.12
CA LYS A 3 -25.47 21.91 43.03
C LYS A 3 -25.02 20.63 42.34
N ILE A 4 -25.04 20.71 41.01
CA ILE A 4 -24.52 19.68 40.11
C ILE A 4 -23.00 19.74 40.26
N LEU A 5 -22.45 18.80 41.01
CA LEU A 5 -21.01 18.64 41.23
C LEU A 5 -20.45 17.79 40.07
N VAL A 6 -20.37 18.39 38.88
CA VAL A 6 -19.66 17.82 37.73
C VAL A 6 -18.21 18.24 37.86
N PHE A 7 -17.42 17.43 38.56
CA PHE A 7 -15.97 17.56 38.63
C PHE A 7 -15.33 16.41 37.85
N GLY A 8 -14.65 16.75 36.76
CA GLY A 8 -13.50 15.99 36.29
C GLY A 8 -13.72 14.92 35.23
N LEU A 9 -14.46 15.20 34.15
CA LEU A 9 -14.34 14.42 32.91
C LEU A 9 -13.30 15.07 31.99
N MET A 10 -12.05 15.19 32.45
CA MET A 10 -10.96 15.80 31.67
C MET A 10 -10.12 14.72 31.00
N ALA A 11 -10.40 14.57 29.70
CA ALA A 11 -9.41 14.34 28.64
C ALA A 11 -8.52 13.09 28.74
N LEU A 12 -9.12 11.92 28.53
CA LEU A 12 -8.41 10.75 28.00
C LEU A 12 -8.61 10.67 26.48
N THR A 13 -8.32 11.74 25.74
CA THR A 13 -8.23 11.64 24.27
C THR A 13 -6.85 11.08 23.95
N SER A 14 -6.75 9.77 24.01
CA SER A 14 -5.62 8.98 23.53
C SER A 14 -5.30 9.42 22.09
N ILE A 15 -4.19 10.12 21.94
CA ILE A 15 -3.63 10.43 20.61
C ILE A 15 -3.12 9.09 20.07
N PHE A 16 -3.97 8.37 19.36
CA PHE A 16 -3.54 7.24 18.54
C PHE A 16 -2.75 7.81 17.37
N THR A 17 -1.46 8.09 17.59
CA THR A 17 -0.54 8.31 16.48
C THR A 17 -0.39 6.99 15.76
N TRP A 18 -1.17 6.80 14.70
CA TRP A 18 -0.89 5.76 13.71
C TRP A 18 0.44 6.11 13.06
N ALA A 19 1.53 5.59 13.61
CA ALA A 19 2.80 5.57 12.92
C ALA A 19 2.54 4.88 11.58
N SER A 20 2.54 5.66 10.49
CA SER A 20 2.46 5.08 9.15
C SER A 20 3.78 4.34 8.96
N ASP A 21 3.74 3.04 9.21
CA ASP A 21 4.87 2.16 8.97
C ASP A 21 5.32 2.37 7.53
N ASN A 22 6.47 3.00 7.36
CA ASN A 22 7.00 3.36 6.05
C ASN A 22 7.75 2.17 5.42
N ASN A 23 7.73 1.02 6.08
CA ASN A 23 8.33 -0.21 5.59
C ASN A 23 7.41 -0.87 4.56
N SER A 24 7.96 -1.18 3.40
CA SER A 24 7.25 -1.76 2.27
C SER A 24 7.21 -3.28 2.38
N LYS A 25 6.04 -3.90 2.22
CA LYS A 25 5.90 -5.38 2.22
C LYS A 25 6.70 -6.04 1.09
N TYR A 26 6.75 -5.38 -0.06
CA TYR A 26 7.47 -5.86 -1.24
C TYR A 26 8.70 -5.03 -1.54
N GLN A 27 9.71 -5.70 -2.08
CA GLN A 27 10.98 -5.12 -2.50
C GLN A 27 11.08 -5.07 -4.02
N ARG A 28 12.01 -4.24 -4.52
CA ARG A 28 12.33 -4.20 -5.95
C ARG A 28 12.73 -5.60 -6.44
N GLY A 29 12.15 -6.03 -7.53
CA GLY A 29 12.35 -7.35 -8.12
C GLY A 29 11.34 -8.41 -7.67
N ASP A 30 10.49 -8.12 -6.68
CA ASP A 30 9.42 -9.05 -6.32
C ASP A 30 8.38 -9.17 -7.44
N CYS A 31 7.89 -10.39 -7.67
CA CYS A 31 6.74 -10.65 -8.52
C CYS A 31 5.50 -10.78 -7.63
N ILE A 32 4.44 -10.03 -7.95
CA ILE A 32 3.20 -10.01 -7.17
C ILE A 32 1.97 -10.21 -8.06
N THR A 33 0.88 -10.69 -7.46
CA THR A 33 -0.43 -10.87 -8.11
C THR A 33 -1.57 -10.50 -7.15
N PRO A 34 -2.73 -10.01 -7.64
CA PRO A 34 -3.85 -9.68 -6.77
C PRO A 34 -4.53 -10.94 -6.25
N ILE A 35 -5.04 -10.88 -5.02
CA ILE A 35 -5.88 -11.94 -4.44
C ILE A 35 -7.38 -11.61 -4.54
N LYS A 36 -7.72 -10.37 -4.91
CA LYS A 36 -9.11 -9.92 -5.07
C LYS A 36 -9.44 -9.65 -6.53
N ALA A 37 -10.55 -10.20 -7.01
CA ALA A 37 -11.04 -10.04 -8.38
C ALA A 37 -11.42 -8.59 -8.74
N SER A 38 -11.54 -7.70 -7.76
CA SER A 38 -11.84 -6.28 -7.99
C SER A 38 -10.70 -5.49 -8.65
N TYR A 39 -9.50 -6.06 -8.74
CA TYR A 39 -8.36 -5.41 -9.41
C TYR A 39 -8.43 -5.64 -10.91
N SER A 40 -8.21 -4.57 -11.70
CA SER A 40 -8.23 -4.62 -13.17
C SER A 40 -7.20 -5.57 -13.79
N TRP A 41 -6.22 -6.01 -13.00
CA TRP A 41 -5.17 -6.94 -13.39
C TRP A 41 -5.23 -8.25 -12.61
N TYR A 42 -6.41 -8.62 -12.07
CA TYR A 42 -6.61 -9.94 -11.48
C TYR A 42 -6.26 -11.05 -12.47
N GLY A 43 -5.55 -12.08 -11.99
CA GLY A 43 -5.02 -13.16 -12.82
C GLY A 43 -3.75 -12.80 -13.60
N LYS A 44 -3.23 -11.57 -13.46
CA LYS A 44 -1.96 -11.14 -14.07
C LYS A 44 -0.85 -11.02 -13.03
N TYR A 45 0.38 -10.88 -13.51
CA TYR A 45 1.58 -10.77 -12.70
C TYR A 45 2.26 -9.43 -12.94
N ALA A 46 2.78 -8.83 -11.87
CA ALA A 46 3.46 -7.55 -11.92
C ALA A 46 4.79 -7.61 -11.18
N LEU A 47 5.81 -7.00 -11.76
CA LEU A 47 7.13 -6.84 -11.16
C LEU A 47 7.17 -5.52 -10.37
N VAL A 48 7.63 -5.58 -9.13
CA VAL A 48 7.88 -4.39 -8.32
C VAL A 48 9.16 -3.71 -8.80
N GLU A 49 9.05 -2.52 -9.35
CA GLU A 49 10.21 -1.74 -9.80
C GLU A 49 10.75 -0.83 -8.71
N ALA A 50 9.87 -0.23 -7.91
CA ALA A 50 10.24 0.64 -6.81
C ALA A 50 9.10 0.82 -5.79
N TYR A 51 9.47 1.29 -4.60
CA TYR A 51 8.57 1.89 -3.62
C TYR A 51 9.16 3.24 -3.17
N SER A 52 8.72 4.33 -3.80
CA SER A 52 9.28 5.66 -3.59
C SER A 52 8.23 6.75 -3.80
N ALA A 53 8.49 7.94 -3.28
CA ALA A 53 7.78 9.13 -3.71
C ALA A 53 8.36 9.56 -5.06
N ILE A 54 7.49 9.98 -5.98
CA ILE A 54 7.89 10.52 -7.28
C ILE A 54 7.77 12.03 -7.18
N GLU A 55 8.90 12.72 -7.25
CA GLU A 55 8.96 14.18 -7.18
C GLU A 55 8.04 14.81 -8.24
N GLY A 56 7.25 15.81 -7.82
CA GLY A 56 6.26 16.46 -8.69
C GLY A 56 4.99 15.65 -9.00
N PHE A 57 4.88 14.39 -8.56
CA PHE A 57 3.72 13.53 -8.84
C PHE A 57 3.03 12.99 -7.58
N THR A 58 3.78 12.41 -6.64
CA THR A 58 3.22 11.82 -5.41
C THR A 58 3.92 12.37 -4.17
N LYS A 59 3.14 12.84 -3.19
CA LYS A 59 3.66 13.25 -1.87
C LYS A 59 4.05 12.07 -0.99
N ALA A 60 3.37 10.94 -1.16
CA ALA A 60 3.61 9.72 -0.39
C ALA A 60 4.27 8.64 -1.26
N LYS A 61 5.03 7.74 -0.61
CA LYS A 61 5.64 6.61 -1.30
C LYS A 61 4.58 5.73 -1.95
N SER A 62 4.82 5.36 -3.20
CA SER A 62 3.94 4.53 -4.01
C SER A 62 4.74 3.42 -4.67
N TYR A 63 4.08 2.30 -4.90
CA TYR A 63 4.61 1.20 -5.68
C TYR A 63 4.57 1.54 -7.16
N ILE A 64 5.68 1.30 -7.84
CA ILE A 64 5.77 1.31 -9.31
C ILE A 64 5.80 -0.14 -9.76
N LEU A 65 4.77 -0.56 -10.49
CA LEU A 65 4.61 -1.94 -10.95
C LEU A 65 4.72 -2.02 -12.46
N ALA A 66 5.61 -2.86 -12.96
CA ALA A 66 5.70 -3.19 -14.39
C ALA A 66 4.91 -4.46 -14.71
N PHE A 67 4.33 -4.50 -15.91
CA PHE A 67 3.58 -5.65 -16.43
C PHE A 67 4.25 -6.21 -17.70
N PRO A 68 5.36 -6.97 -17.58
CA PRO A 68 6.19 -7.37 -18.73
C PRO A 68 5.41 -8.14 -19.80
N GLN A 69 4.40 -8.91 -19.39
CA GLN A 69 3.61 -9.78 -20.29
C GLN A 69 2.46 -9.05 -21.00
N ASN A 70 2.17 -7.80 -20.66
CA ASN A 70 1.01 -7.06 -21.17
C ASN A 70 1.40 -5.77 -21.91
N GLY A 71 2.68 -5.63 -22.29
CA GLY A 71 3.26 -4.40 -22.81
C GLY A 71 3.76 -3.52 -21.66
N SER A 72 5.00 -3.05 -21.76
CA SER A 72 5.78 -2.36 -20.71
C SER A 72 5.19 -1.03 -20.24
N ASN A 73 4.05 -1.08 -19.57
CA ASN A 73 3.46 0.07 -18.88
C ASN A 73 3.71 -0.07 -17.38
N SER A 74 4.47 0.87 -16.82
CA SER A 74 4.62 0.99 -15.37
C SER A 74 3.41 1.73 -14.81
N VAL A 75 2.76 1.14 -13.81
CA VAL A 75 1.55 1.69 -13.17
C VAL A 75 1.85 1.96 -11.70
N ILE A 76 1.36 3.11 -11.22
CA ILE A 76 1.60 3.60 -9.87
C ILE A 76 0.45 3.19 -8.96
N PHE A 77 0.78 2.59 -7.82
CA PHE A 77 -0.17 2.15 -6.82
C PHE A 77 0.21 2.63 -5.43
N SER A 78 -0.77 3.07 -4.64
CA SER A 78 -0.52 3.35 -3.22
C SER A 78 -0.18 2.07 -2.45
N LYS A 79 0.38 2.21 -1.23
CA LYS A 79 0.67 1.09 -0.32
C LYS A 79 -0.52 0.15 -0.04
N LYS A 80 -1.76 0.61 -0.25
CA LYS A 80 -2.99 -0.18 -0.04
C LYS A 80 -3.01 -1.50 -0.82
N ILE A 81 -2.24 -1.64 -1.90
CA ILE A 81 -2.15 -2.89 -2.66
C ILE A 81 -1.60 -4.06 -1.85
N GLU A 82 -0.82 -3.82 -0.81
CA GLU A 82 -0.21 -4.87 0.02
C GLU A 82 -1.27 -5.79 0.66
N ASN A 83 -2.45 -5.26 0.95
CA ASN A 83 -3.57 -5.99 1.56
C ASN A 83 -4.36 -6.84 0.56
N ALA A 84 -4.17 -6.61 -0.73
CA ALA A 84 -4.94 -7.27 -1.79
C ALA A 84 -4.05 -7.92 -2.85
N THR A 85 -2.76 -8.10 -2.53
CA THR A 85 -1.79 -8.78 -3.37
C THR A 85 -1.00 -9.77 -2.54
N LYS A 86 -0.38 -10.74 -3.23
CA LYS A 86 0.59 -11.66 -2.66
C LYS A 86 1.84 -11.73 -3.54
N LYS A 87 2.98 -12.00 -2.92
CA LYS A 87 4.22 -12.35 -3.61
C LYS A 87 4.11 -13.76 -4.20
N VAL A 88 4.66 -13.95 -5.38
CA VAL A 88 4.72 -15.23 -6.09
C VAL A 88 6.12 -15.45 -6.66
N GLU A 89 6.36 -16.61 -7.26
CA GLU A 89 7.63 -16.94 -7.90
C GLU A 89 7.97 -15.98 -9.05
N ILE A 90 9.23 -15.58 -9.13
CA ILE A 90 9.71 -14.60 -10.12
C ILE A 90 9.51 -15.03 -11.58
N LYS A 91 9.55 -16.35 -11.83
CA LYS A 91 9.33 -16.96 -13.15
C LYS A 91 7.98 -16.57 -13.76
N LEU A 92 6.96 -16.33 -12.92
CA LEU A 92 5.62 -15.92 -13.37
C LEU A 92 5.59 -14.49 -13.93
N CYS A 93 6.58 -13.66 -13.64
CA CYS A 93 6.76 -12.35 -14.25
C CYS A 93 7.63 -12.41 -15.53
N GLY A 94 8.06 -13.60 -15.97
CA GLY A 94 8.87 -13.78 -17.18
C GLY A 94 10.36 -13.48 -17.01
N LYS A 95 10.89 -13.60 -15.79
CA LYS A 95 12.32 -13.46 -15.47
C LYS A 95 12.90 -14.76 -14.94
#